data_AF-B7RIX9-F1
#
_entry.id   AF-B7RIX9-F1
#
_cell.length_a   1.000
_cell.length_b   1.000
_cell.length_c   1.000
_cell.angle_alpha   90.00
_cell.angle_beta   90.00
_cell.angle_gamma   90.00
#
_symmetry.space_group_name_H-M   'P 1'
#
loop_
_entity.id
_entity.type
_entity.pdbx_description
1 polymer ?
#
loop_
_entity_poly.entity_id
_entity_poly.type
_entity_poly.pdbx_seq_one_letter_code
_entity_poly.pdbx_strand_id
1 'polypeptide(L)'
;MTQQKLAELVGIKFQQIQKYETGANRVSASRLWDIADALNVSVAYFFEGMDSEQTKNQDVPDNIPADLIGDKEAMDLVRSYYAIPENQRRRLFELARVLSDVA
;
A
#
# COMPACT_ATOMS: atom_id res chain seq x y z
N MET A 1 11.78 -22.61 -3.81
CA MET A 1 11.93 -22.67 -2.33
C MET A 1 11.13 -23.87 -1.82
N THR A 2 11.68 -24.70 -0.93
CA THR A 2 10.89 -25.76 -0.24
C THR A 2 10.50 -25.29 1.15
N GLN A 3 9.41 -25.82 1.71
CA GLN A 3 8.99 -25.53 3.08
C GLN A 3 10.08 -25.84 4.13
N GLN A 4 10.84 -26.94 3.95
CA GLN A 4 11.97 -27.26 4.83
C GLN A 4 13.05 -26.19 4.75
N LYS A 5 13.36 -25.73 3.53
CA LYS A 5 14.37 -24.70 3.32
C LYS A 5 13.95 -23.35 3.87
N LEU A 6 12.67 -22.98 3.73
CA LEU A 6 12.12 -21.76 4.34
C LEU A 6 12.19 -21.83 5.87
N ALA A 7 11.87 -22.98 6.46
CA ALA A 7 11.92 -23.18 7.90
C ALA A 7 13.35 -23.03 8.45
N GLU A 8 14.36 -23.55 7.74
CA GLU A 8 15.78 -23.35 8.07
C GLU A 8 16.17 -21.87 8.04
N LEU A 9 15.78 -21.14 6.99
CA LEU A 9 16.10 -19.71 6.83
C LEU A 9 15.46 -18.85 7.94
N VAL A 10 14.23 -19.17 8.32
CA VAL A 10 13.48 -18.44 9.37
C VAL A 10 13.85 -18.92 10.79
N GLY A 11 14.57 -20.04 10.91
CA GLY A 11 14.98 -20.62 12.20
C GLY A 11 13.83 -21.24 12.98
N ILE A 12 12.89 -21.91 12.30
CA ILE A 12 11.75 -22.62 12.91
C ILE A 12 11.63 -24.06 12.39
N LYS A 13 10.81 -24.87 13.06
CA LYS A 13 10.55 -26.24 12.61
C LYS A 13 9.71 -26.23 11.33
N PHE A 14 10.01 -27.11 10.39
CA PHE A 14 9.24 -27.32 9.16
C PHE A 14 7.73 -27.46 9.37
N GLN A 15 7.32 -28.23 10.39
CA GLN A 15 5.91 -28.40 10.75
C GLN A 15 5.21 -27.07 11.08
N GLN A 16 5.95 -26.07 11.57
CA GLN A 16 5.40 -24.75 11.87
C GLN A 16 5.08 -23.96 10.60
N ILE A 17 5.94 -24.05 9.57
CA ILE A 17 5.65 -23.49 8.24
C ILE A 17 4.38 -24.14 7.66
N GLN A 18 4.24 -25.47 7.77
CA GLN A 18 3.01 -26.15 7.34
C GLN A 18 1.76 -25.65 8.08
N LYS A 19 1.86 -25.38 9.38
CA LYS A 19 0.74 -24.83 10.16
C LYS A 19 0.42 -23.38 9.79
N TYR A 20 1.40 -22.60 9.35
CA TYR A 20 1.17 -21.25 8.82
C TYR A 20 0.47 -21.31 7.46
N GLU A 21 0.93 -22.17 6.56
CA GLU A 21 0.34 -22.31 5.23
C GLU A 21 -1.09 -22.85 5.26
N THR A 22 -1.39 -23.78 6.16
CA THR A 22 -2.75 -24.32 6.34
C THR A 22 -3.66 -23.42 7.18
N GLY A 23 -3.14 -22.31 7.72
CA GLY A 23 -3.88 -21.40 8.60
C GLY A 23 -4.21 -21.97 9.98
N ALA A 24 -3.72 -23.17 10.31
CA ALA A 24 -3.91 -23.79 11.62
C ALA A 24 -3.29 -22.95 12.75
N ASN A 25 -2.20 -22.23 12.46
CA ASN A 25 -1.58 -21.26 13.35
C ASN A 25 -1.52 -19.87 12.72
N ARG A 26 -1.76 -18.83 13.52
CA ARG A 26 -1.51 -17.44 13.11
C ARG A 26 -0.01 -17.14 13.10
N VAL A 27 0.42 -16.30 12.17
CA VAL A 27 1.79 -15.80 12.06
C VAL A 27 1.90 -14.50 12.85
N SER A 28 2.94 -14.34 13.69
CA SER A 28 3.22 -13.05 14.34
C SER A 28 3.88 -12.08 13.35
N ALA A 29 3.78 -10.77 13.60
CA ALA A 29 4.38 -9.76 12.71
C ALA A 29 5.89 -9.97 12.50
N SER A 30 6.64 -10.28 13.58
CA SER A 30 8.08 -10.59 13.49
C SER A 30 8.34 -11.80 12.58
N ARG A 31 7.51 -12.86 12.66
CA ARG A 31 7.67 -14.03 11.80
C ARG A 31 7.29 -13.77 10.36
N LEU A 32 6.27 -12.97 10.13
CA LEU A 32 5.89 -12.57 8.78
C LEU A 32 7.02 -11.76 8.12
N TRP A 33 7.71 -10.92 8.89
CA TRP A 33 8.89 -10.18 8.42
C TRP A 33 10.06 -11.12 8.07
N ASP A 34 10.42 -12.06 8.95
CA ASP A 34 11.47 -13.06 8.67
C ASP A 34 11.17 -13.86 7.38
N ILE A 35 9.89 -14.23 7.19
CA ILE A 35 9.43 -14.98 6.01
C ILE A 35 9.52 -14.11 4.75
N ALA A 36 9.16 -12.83 4.83
CA ALA A 36 9.26 -11.89 3.73
C ALA A 36 10.71 -11.71 3.26
N ASP A 37 11.64 -11.55 4.21
CA ASP A 37 13.08 -11.47 3.95
C ASP A 37 13.61 -12.75 3.29
N ALA A 38 13.27 -13.91 3.84
CA ALA A 38 13.67 -15.21 3.29
C ALA A 38 13.12 -15.49 1.88
N LEU A 39 11.99 -14.87 1.50
CA LEU A 39 11.39 -14.96 0.17
C LEU A 39 11.78 -13.79 -0.75
N ASN A 40 12.56 -12.82 -0.24
CA ASN A 40 12.98 -11.61 -0.95
C ASN A 40 11.79 -10.81 -1.53
N VAL A 41 10.76 -10.63 -0.72
CA VAL A 41 9.57 -9.82 -1.05
C VAL A 41 9.31 -8.78 0.03
N SER A 42 8.59 -7.71 -0.30
CA SER A 42 8.07 -6.79 0.73
C SER A 42 7.07 -7.51 1.63
N VAL A 43 7.05 -7.20 2.93
CA VAL A 43 6.04 -7.75 3.86
C VAL A 43 4.60 -7.44 3.41
N ALA A 44 4.41 -6.33 2.67
CA ALA A 44 3.12 -5.95 2.10
C ALA A 44 2.56 -6.96 1.09
N TYR A 45 3.43 -7.74 0.45
CA TYR A 45 3.06 -8.79 -0.51
C TYR A 45 2.04 -9.78 0.06
N PHE A 46 2.16 -10.14 1.35
CA PHE A 46 1.24 -11.08 2.00
C PHE A 46 -0.17 -10.54 2.24
N PHE A 47 -0.37 -9.24 2.07
CA PHE A 47 -1.66 -8.56 2.23
C PHE A 47 -2.23 -8.09 0.89
N GLU A 48 -1.54 -8.31 -0.23
CA GLU A 48 -2.06 -7.98 -1.55
C GLU A 48 -3.39 -8.71 -1.80
N GLY A 49 -4.40 -7.99 -2.26
CA GLY A 49 -5.75 -8.54 -2.48
C GLY A 49 -6.59 -8.72 -1.22
N MET A 50 -6.09 -8.37 -0.02
CA MET A 50 -6.90 -8.22 1.19
C MET A 50 -7.66 -6.88 1.23
N ASP A 51 -7.39 -5.97 0.29
CA ASP A 51 -8.00 -4.64 0.18
C ASP A 51 -9.47 -4.64 -0.27
N SER A 52 -10.16 -5.78 -0.27
CA SER A 52 -11.56 -5.82 -0.72
C SER A 52 -12.55 -5.17 0.24
N GLU A 53 -12.22 -4.88 1.52
CA GLU A 53 -13.24 -4.38 2.47
C GLU A 53 -12.77 -3.35 3.53
N GLN A 54 -11.50 -2.95 3.61
CA GLN A 54 -11.02 -2.11 4.74
C GLN A 54 -10.51 -0.69 4.41
N THR A 55 -10.43 -0.28 3.14
CA THR A 55 -9.95 1.07 2.79
C THR A 55 -11.06 2.13 2.72
N LYS A 56 -12.28 1.83 3.21
CA LYS A 56 -13.37 2.83 3.24
C LYS A 56 -13.33 3.83 4.41
N ASN A 57 -12.26 3.87 5.20
CA ASN A 57 -12.09 4.83 6.31
C ASN A 57 -10.57 4.92 6.59
N GLN A 58 -9.83 6.03 6.47
CA GLN A 58 -10.10 7.46 6.69
C GLN A 58 -9.07 8.31 5.91
N ASP A 59 -9.45 9.54 5.57
CA ASP A 59 -8.62 10.68 5.13
C ASP A 59 -8.27 10.85 3.64
N VAL A 60 -9.09 10.33 2.73
CA VAL A 60 -9.19 10.91 1.37
C VAL A 60 -10.64 11.31 1.17
N PRO A 61 -10.97 12.58 0.85
CA PRO A 61 -12.34 12.96 0.55
C PRO A 61 -12.89 12.05 -0.54
N ASP A 62 -14.10 11.53 -0.34
CA ASP A 62 -14.93 10.72 -1.27
C ASP A 62 -15.18 11.37 -2.66
N ASN A 63 -14.54 12.52 -2.92
CA ASN A 63 -14.67 13.33 -4.12
C ASN A 63 -13.58 13.07 -5.17
N ILE A 64 -12.73 12.06 -4.99
CA ILE A 64 -11.77 11.69 -6.01
C ILE A 64 -12.40 10.62 -6.92
N PRO A 65 -12.75 10.94 -8.18
CA PRO A 65 -13.27 9.93 -9.10
C PRO A 65 -12.24 8.81 -9.25
N ALA A 66 -12.68 7.55 -9.14
CA ALA A 66 -11.83 6.37 -9.34
C ALA A 66 -11.10 6.37 -10.70
N ASP A 67 -11.56 7.21 -11.63
CA ASP A 67 -11.04 7.36 -12.99
C ASP A 67 -9.99 8.47 -13.14
N LEU A 68 -9.44 9.04 -12.05
CA LEU A 68 -8.36 10.04 -12.10
C LEU A 68 -7.17 9.64 -13.00
N ILE A 69 -6.89 8.34 -13.09
CA ILE A 69 -5.79 7.79 -13.89
C ILE A 69 -6.17 7.68 -15.38
N GLY A 70 -7.47 7.53 -15.68
CA GLY A 70 -8.02 7.55 -17.04
C GLY A 70 -8.26 8.96 -17.58
N ASP A 71 -8.43 9.93 -16.68
CA ASP A 71 -8.61 11.34 -17.02
C ASP A 71 -7.27 12.00 -17.37
N LYS A 72 -7.03 12.12 -18.68
CA LYS A 72 -5.84 12.76 -19.25
C LYS A 72 -5.65 14.18 -18.72
N GLU A 73 -6.73 14.91 -18.47
CA GLU A 73 -6.68 16.28 -17.96
C GLU A 73 -6.16 16.32 -16.52
N ALA A 74 -6.63 15.38 -15.67
CA ALA A 74 -6.15 15.25 -14.31
C ALA A 74 -4.66 14.89 -14.24
N MET A 75 -4.20 13.98 -15.10
CA MET A 75 -2.79 13.60 -15.18
C MET A 75 -1.89 14.74 -15.68
N ASP A 76 -2.35 15.54 -16.64
CA ASP A 76 -1.63 16.71 -17.11
C ASP A 76 -1.57 17.81 -16.04
N LEU A 77 -2.62 17.96 -15.23
CA LEU A 77 -2.61 18.85 -14.06
C LEU A 77 -1.60 18.40 -13.01
N VAL A 78 -1.55 17.10 -12.67
CA VAL A 78 -0.57 16.55 -11.71
C VAL A 78 0.86 16.78 -12.19
N ARG A 79 1.15 16.51 -13.47
CA ARG A 79 2.47 16.77 -14.06
C ARG A 79 2.85 18.24 -14.00
N SER A 80 1.90 19.11 -14.37
CA SER A 80 2.11 20.56 -14.32
C SER A 80 2.31 21.06 -12.90
N TYR A 81 1.59 20.49 -11.92
CA TYR A 81 1.74 20.82 -10.50
C TYR A 81 3.16 20.56 -10.00
N TYR A 82 3.74 19.39 -10.32
CA TYR A 82 5.11 19.04 -9.90
C TYR A 82 6.21 19.83 -10.64
N ALA A 83 5.91 20.41 -11.81
CA ALA A 83 6.83 21.30 -12.52
C ALA A 83 6.94 22.70 -11.88
N ILE A 84 6.06 23.05 -10.94
CA ILE A 84 6.01 24.37 -10.29
C ILE A 84 6.97 24.42 -9.07
N PRO A 85 7.74 25.50 -8.89
CA PRO A 85 8.54 25.72 -7.69
C PRO A 85 7.72 25.66 -6.40
N GLU A 86 8.27 25.10 -5.32
CA GLU A 86 7.56 24.82 -4.06
C GLU A 86 6.80 26.03 -3.49
N ASN A 87 7.41 27.21 -3.55
CA ASN A 87 6.80 28.46 -3.08
C ASN A 87 5.52 28.85 -3.84
N GLN A 88 5.44 28.48 -5.12
CA GLN A 88 4.29 28.75 -5.98
C GLN A 88 3.22 27.65 -5.84
N ARG A 89 3.62 26.39 -5.63
CA ARG A 89 2.69 25.27 -5.34
C ARG A 89 1.82 25.55 -4.13
N ARG A 90 2.40 26.11 -3.05
CA ARG A 90 1.66 26.46 -1.84
C ARG A 90 0.55 27.49 -2.10
N ARG A 91 0.84 28.51 -2.90
CA ARG A 91 -0.16 29.54 -3.28
C ARG A 91 -1.26 28.97 -4.19
N LEU A 92 -0.89 28.11 -5.12
CA LEU A 92 -1.83 27.40 -5.98
C LEU A 92 -2.78 26.52 -5.15
N PHE A 93 -2.23 25.82 -4.16
CA PHE A 93 -3.00 24.98 -3.25
C PHE A 93 -3.99 25.80 -2.42
N GLU A 94 -3.56 26.96 -1.89
CA GLU A 94 -4.45 27.88 -1.17
C GLU A 94 -5.60 28.38 -2.06
N LEU A 95 -5.31 28.74 -3.32
CA LEU A 95 -6.34 29.16 -4.27
C LEU A 95 -7.33 28.02 -4.57
N ALA A 96 -6.84 26.81 -4.84
CA ALA A 96 -7.68 25.66 -5.11
C ALA A 96 -8.61 25.33 -3.93
N ARG A 97 -8.11 25.46 -2.69
CA ARG A 97 -8.90 25.27 -1.47
C ARG A 97 -10.00 26.31 -1.31
N VAL A 98 -9.69 27.58 -1.59
CA VAL A 98 -10.71 28.65 -1.56
C VAL A 98 -11.81 28.40 -2.60
N LEU A 99 -11.45 27.90 -3.78
CA LEU A 99 -12.42 27.57 -4.83
C LEU A 99 -13.28 26.35 -4.47
N SER A 100 -12.73 25.36 -3.78
CA SER A 100 -13.48 24.17 -3.35
C SER A 100 -14.46 24.46 -2.21
N ASP A 101 -14.15 25.41 -1.33
CA ASP A 101 -15.03 25.77 -0.19
C ASP A 101 -16.26 26.60 -0.62
N VAL A 102 -16.30 27.10 -1.87
CA VAL A 102 -17.39 27.94 -2.42
C VAL A 102 -18.40 27.12 -3.24
N ALA A 103 -18.11 25.86 -3.54
CA ALA A 103 -18.99 24.93 -4.26
C ALA A 103 -19.86 24.09 -3.32
#